data_AF-A0A7K1XZS6-F1
#
_entry.id   AF-A0A7K1XZS6-F1
#
_cell.length_a   1.000
_cell.length_b   1.000
_cell.length_c   1.000
_cell.angle_alpha   90.00
_cell.angle_beta   90.00
_cell.angle_gamma   90.00
#
_symmetry.space_group_name_H-M   'P 1'
#
loop_
_entity.id
_entity.type
_entity.pdbx_description
1 polymer ?
#
loop_
_entity_poly.entity_id
_entity_poly.type
_entity_poly.pdbx_seq_one_letter_code
_entity_poly.pdbx_strand_id
1 'polypeptide(L)'
;MTSVKTSEPVFFAGTFATGDTVSHRFSIINEGKEDLAIDTVTTSCDCIKSSWKRKGTIPGDTAFLTVSFIVSPSDIGEQVKTALVSANVANAFIPFRIRYFVRNNIK
;
A
#
# COMPACT_ATOMS: atom_id res chain seq x y z
N MET A 1 -21.42 11.43 -4.60
CA MET A 1 -20.63 10.69 -3.60
C MET A 1 -19.41 10.07 -4.27
N THR A 2 -18.26 10.22 -3.61
CA THR A 2 -17.00 9.53 -3.95
C THR A 2 -17.08 8.07 -3.52
N SER A 3 -16.71 7.16 -4.41
CA SER A 3 -16.63 5.72 -4.15
C SER A 3 -15.39 5.17 -4.85
N VAL A 4 -14.80 4.14 -4.28
CA VAL A 4 -13.57 3.55 -4.83
C VAL A 4 -13.67 2.05 -4.93
N LYS A 5 -13.03 1.52 -5.96
CA LYS A 5 -12.65 0.11 -6.08
C LYS A 5 -11.15 0.01 -6.06
N THR A 6 -10.62 -0.86 -5.22
CA THR A 6 -9.19 -1.05 -5.10
C THR A 6 -8.76 -2.35 -5.77
N SER A 7 -7.46 -2.49 -6.06
CA SER A 7 -6.83 -3.80 -6.18
C SER A 7 -7.00 -4.62 -4.89
N GLU A 8 -6.42 -5.82 -4.83
CA GLU A 8 -6.45 -6.62 -3.61
C GLU A 8 -5.96 -5.80 -2.39
N PRO A 9 -6.73 -5.78 -1.28
CA PRO A 9 -6.34 -5.04 -0.07
C PRO A 9 -5.15 -5.69 0.64
N VAL A 10 -4.84 -6.95 0.30
CA VAL A 10 -3.73 -7.72 0.84
C VAL A 10 -2.97 -8.37 -0.32
N PHE A 11 -1.72 -7.97 -0.51
CA PHE A 11 -0.78 -8.60 -1.42
C PHE A 11 0.14 -9.57 -0.66
N PHE A 12 0.32 -10.79 -1.18
CA PHE A 12 1.24 -11.78 -0.62
C PHE A 12 2.52 -11.79 -1.46
N ALA A 13 3.57 -11.14 -0.98
CA ALA A 13 4.81 -10.95 -1.71
C ALA A 13 5.72 -12.19 -1.74
N GLY A 14 5.45 -13.19 -0.89
CA GLY A 14 6.21 -14.42 -0.82
C GLY A 14 7.25 -14.43 0.29
N THR A 15 8.38 -15.09 0.06
CA THR A 15 9.45 -15.29 1.05
C THR A 15 10.72 -14.54 0.64
N PHE A 16 11.33 -13.84 1.60
CA PHE A 16 12.52 -13.02 1.37
C PHE A 16 13.61 -13.30 2.43
N ALA A 17 14.83 -12.87 2.13
CA ALA A 17 15.92 -12.74 3.07
C ALA A 17 16.06 -11.29 3.56
N THR A 18 16.73 -11.10 4.69
CA THR A 18 17.13 -9.76 5.16
C THR A 18 17.93 -9.03 4.09
N GLY A 19 17.61 -7.76 3.85
CA GLY A 19 18.25 -6.92 2.83
C GLY A 19 17.57 -6.97 1.46
N ASP A 20 16.66 -7.92 1.21
CA ASP A 20 15.89 -7.94 -0.02
C ASP A 20 14.97 -6.72 -0.11
N THR A 21 14.72 -6.26 -1.34
CA THR A 21 13.78 -5.17 -1.61
C THR A 21 12.43 -5.75 -2.04
N VAL A 22 11.37 -5.31 -1.36
CA VAL A 22 9.98 -5.62 -1.72
C VAL A 22 9.35 -4.36 -2.30
N SER A 23 8.68 -4.49 -3.45
CA SER A 23 7.96 -3.39 -4.10
C SER A 23 6.66 -3.90 -4.70
N HIS A 24 5.56 -3.18 -4.46
CA HIS A 24 4.26 -3.49 -5.02
C HIS A 24 3.48 -2.22 -5.36
N ARG A 25 2.62 -2.30 -6.38
CA ARG A 25 1.81 -1.18 -6.87
C ARG A 25 0.32 -1.53 -6.78
N PHE A 26 -0.37 -0.87 -5.86
CA PHE A 26 -1.82 -0.97 -5.70
C PHE A 26 -2.53 0.03 -6.62
N SER A 27 -3.74 -0.32 -7.06
CA SER A 27 -4.62 0.57 -7.84
C SER A 27 -5.84 0.99 -7.02
N ILE A 28 -6.28 2.23 -7.23
CA ILE A 28 -7.48 2.82 -6.64
C ILE A 28 -8.25 3.45 -7.79
N ILE A 29 -9.39 2.89 -8.14
CA ILE A 29 -10.27 3.34 -9.21
C ILE A 29 -11.38 4.16 -8.59
N ASN A 30 -11.58 5.39 -9.07
CA ASN A 30 -12.73 6.20 -8.67
C ASN A 30 -13.99 5.74 -9.40
N GLU A 31 -14.86 5.00 -8.72
CA GLU A 31 -16.16 4.57 -9.24
C GLU A 31 -17.31 5.48 -8.78
N GLY A 32 -16.96 6.60 -8.15
CA GLY A 32 -17.89 7.63 -7.69
C GLY A 32 -18.35 8.57 -8.79
N LYS A 33 -19.07 9.62 -8.35
CA LYS A 33 -19.55 10.71 -9.23
C LYS A 33 -18.81 12.03 -9.01
N GLU A 34 -17.92 12.06 -8.03
CA GLU A 34 -17.11 13.22 -7.64
C GLU A 34 -15.63 12.85 -7.72
N ASP A 35 -14.76 13.85 -7.85
CA ASP A 35 -13.32 13.64 -7.90
C ASP A 35 -12.81 13.03 -6.59
N LEU A 36 -11.98 11.98 -6.71
CA LEU A 36 -11.27 11.38 -5.61
C LEU A 36 -10.03 12.25 -5.30
N ALA A 37 -10.01 12.78 -4.07
CA ALA A 37 -8.89 13.50 -3.49
C ALA A 37 -8.20 12.59 -2.46
N ILE A 38 -6.93 12.26 -2.72
CA ILE A 38 -6.06 11.55 -1.79
C ILE A 38 -5.24 12.59 -1.01
N ASP A 39 -5.41 12.61 0.31
CA ASP A 39 -4.79 13.60 1.19
C ASP A 39 -3.38 13.17 1.59
N THR A 40 -3.28 12.01 2.25
CA THR A 40 -2.04 11.51 2.86
C THR A 40 -1.96 9.99 2.77
N VAL A 41 -0.73 9.48 2.85
CA VAL A 41 -0.45 8.06 2.99
C VAL A 41 0.38 7.87 4.25
N THR A 42 -0.18 7.15 5.22
CA THR A 42 0.49 6.81 6.48
C THR A 42 0.95 5.37 6.42
N THR A 43 2.20 5.09 6.75
CA THR A 43 2.77 3.75 6.71
C THR A 43 2.98 3.20 8.13
N SER A 44 3.02 1.87 8.28
CA SER A 44 3.25 1.23 9.59
C SER A 44 4.72 1.30 10.07
N CYS A 45 5.64 1.78 9.23
CA CYS A 45 7.06 1.94 9.51
C CYS A 45 7.62 3.04 8.60
N ASP A 46 8.51 3.88 9.13
CA ASP A 46 9.19 4.93 8.37
C ASP A 46 10.12 4.38 7.29
N CYS A 47 10.50 3.10 7.39
CA CYS A 47 11.26 2.36 6.39
C CYS A 47 10.52 2.16 5.07
N ILE A 48 9.19 2.32 5.07
CA ILE A 48 8.34 2.13 3.89
C ILE A 48 8.33 3.41 3.07
N LYS A 49 8.82 3.33 1.84
CA LYS A 49 8.70 4.40 0.85
C LYS A 49 7.37 4.24 0.11
N SER A 50 6.51 5.24 0.22
CA SER A 50 5.25 5.31 -0.53
C SER A 50 5.30 6.45 -1.56
N SER A 51 4.69 6.23 -2.72
CA SER A 51 4.51 7.28 -3.73
C SER A 51 3.17 7.11 -4.43
N TRP A 52 2.46 8.21 -4.63
CA TRP A 52 1.20 8.29 -5.38
C TRP A 52 1.14 9.58 -6.18
N LYS A 53 0.29 9.64 -7.21
CA LYS A 53 0.01 10.90 -7.91
C LYS A 53 -0.96 11.73 -7.08
N ARG A 54 -0.55 12.95 -6.72
CA ARG A 54 -1.35 13.91 -5.92
C ARG A 54 -2.49 14.57 -6.71
N LYS A 55 -2.52 14.45 -8.04
CA LYS A 55 -3.58 15.04 -8.85
C LYS A 55 -4.92 14.33 -8.56
N GLY A 56 -5.99 15.11 -8.39
CA GLY A 56 -7.35 14.57 -8.21
C GLY A 56 -7.67 13.55 -9.31
N THR A 57 -8.23 12.42 -8.90
CA THR A 57 -8.59 11.31 -9.79
C THR A 57 -10.06 11.44 -10.14
N ILE A 58 -10.35 11.85 -11.37
CA ILE A 58 -11.71 12.06 -11.86
C ILE A 58 -12.50 10.73 -11.86
N PRO A 59 -13.84 10.77 -11.92
CA PRO A 59 -14.65 9.57 -12.10
C PRO A 59 -14.19 8.70 -13.27
N GLY A 60 -14.01 7.40 -13.01
CA GLY A 60 -13.52 6.40 -13.97
C GLY A 60 -11.98 6.32 -14.09
N ASP A 61 -11.23 7.26 -13.52
CA ASP A 61 -9.76 7.25 -13.57
C ASP A 61 -9.15 6.41 -12.42
N THR A 62 -7.89 6.04 -12.59
CA THR A 62 -7.14 5.18 -11.66
C THR A 62 -5.94 5.89 -11.05
N ALA A 63 -5.95 6.02 -9.73
CA ALA A 63 -4.76 6.35 -8.95
C ALA A 63 -3.93 5.09 -8.67
N PHE A 64 -2.62 5.29 -8.52
CA PHE A 64 -1.70 4.22 -8.17
C PHE A 64 -0.91 4.58 -6.92
N LEU A 65 -0.86 3.65 -5.97
CA LEU A 65 -0.02 3.70 -4.80
C LEU A 65 1.11 2.69 -4.97
N THR A 66 2.35 3.17 -5.06
CA THR A 66 3.53 2.29 -5.00
C THR A 66 4.06 2.26 -3.58
N VAL A 67 4.27 1.06 -3.06
CA VAL A 67 4.81 0.80 -1.72
C VAL A 67 6.06 -0.04 -1.88
N SER A 68 7.17 0.41 -1.30
CA SER A 68 8.44 -0.32 -1.30
C SER A 68 9.16 -0.22 0.02
N PHE A 69 9.91 -1.25 0.37
CA PHE A 69 10.72 -1.30 1.58
C PHE A 69 11.85 -2.33 1.43
N ILE A 70 12.85 -2.23 2.30
CA ILE A 70 13.91 -3.23 2.44
C ILE A 70 13.56 -4.09 3.65
N VAL A 71 13.69 -5.41 3.52
CA VAL A 71 13.44 -6.36 4.61
C VAL A 71 14.44 -6.13 5.73
N SER A 72 13.94 -5.78 6.91
CA SER A 72 14.76 -5.45 8.08
C SER A 72 15.43 -6.70 8.66
N PRO A 73 16.62 -6.60 9.29
CA PRO A 73 17.18 -7.68 10.10
C PRO A 73 16.27 -8.14 11.24
N SER A 74 15.39 -7.25 11.72
CA SER A 74 14.40 -7.57 12.76
C SER A 74 13.14 -8.27 12.24
N ASP A 75 12.93 -8.30 10.92
CA ASP A 75 11.79 -8.97 10.31
C ASP A 75 12.10 -10.48 10.25
N ILE A 76 11.41 -11.30 11.03
CA ILE A 76 11.60 -12.77 11.05
C ILE A 76 10.23 -13.46 11.07
N GLY A 77 10.07 -14.54 10.31
CA GLY A 77 8.79 -15.25 10.22
C GLY A 77 7.77 -14.49 9.38
N GLU A 78 6.48 -14.63 9.69
CA GLU A 78 5.42 -13.92 8.97
C GLU A 78 5.38 -12.44 9.35
N GLN A 79 5.35 -11.58 8.33
CA GLN A 79 5.39 -10.13 8.45
C GLN A 79 4.26 -9.48 7.67
N VAL A 80 3.77 -8.36 8.18
CA VAL A 80 2.75 -7.53 7.53
C VAL A 80 3.16 -6.07 7.62
N LYS A 81 3.24 -5.39 6.47
CA LYS A 81 3.42 -3.93 6.40
C LYS A 81 2.16 -3.32 5.84
N THR A 82 1.72 -2.19 6.43
CA THR A 82 0.46 -1.53 6.05
C THR A 82 0.74 -0.12 5.54
N ALA A 83 0.07 0.26 4.46
CA ALA A 83 -0.06 1.63 3.97
C ALA A 83 -1.54 2.03 4.04
N LEU A 84 -1.84 3.13 4.74
CA LEU A 84 -3.17 3.65 4.94
C LEU A 84 -3.34 4.92 4.13
N VAL A 85 -4.24 4.91 3.16
CA VAL A 85 -4.53 6.07 2.30
C VAL A 85 -5.72 6.83 2.88
N SER A 86 -5.53 8.11 3.21
CA SER A 86 -6.62 9.02 3.57
C SER A 86 -7.19 9.67 2.32
N ALA A 87 -8.51 9.68 2.17
CA ALA A 87 -9.19 10.29 1.03
C ALA A 87 -10.61 10.73 1.36
N ASN A 88 -11.21 11.56 0.48
CA ASN A 88 -12.59 12.07 0.57
C ASN A 88 -13.67 11.02 0.25
N VAL A 89 -13.55 9.81 0.78
CA VAL A 89 -14.50 8.71 0.65
C VAL A 89 -15.23 8.46 1.98
N ALA A 90 -16.39 7.78 1.93
CA ALA A 90 -17.21 7.53 3.13
C ALA A 90 -16.43 6.84 4.26
N ASN A 91 -15.58 5.87 3.90
CA ASN A 91 -14.57 5.32 4.81
C ASN A 91 -13.28 6.10 4.57
N ALA A 92 -13.04 7.15 5.35
CA ALA A 92 -11.94 8.10 5.17
C ALA A 92 -10.55 7.46 4.96
N PHE A 93 -10.38 6.19 5.36
CA PHE A 93 -9.15 5.43 5.18
C PHE A 93 -9.32 4.16 4.34
N ILE A 94 -8.37 3.94 3.43
CA ILE A 94 -8.27 2.75 2.57
C ILE A 94 -6.97 2.01 2.93
N PRO A 95 -7.02 0.85 3.59
CA PRO A 95 -5.84 0.10 4.00
C PRO A 95 -5.33 -0.82 2.88
N PHE A 96 -4.02 -0.77 2.64
CA PHE A 96 -3.28 -1.71 1.79
C PHE A 96 -2.24 -2.45 2.63
N ARG A 97 -2.16 -3.77 2.46
CA ARG A 97 -1.24 -4.62 3.22
C ARG A 97 -0.36 -5.44 2.30
N ILE A 98 0.92 -5.54 2.66
CA ILE A 98 1.87 -6.48 2.05
C ILE A 98 2.23 -7.51 3.11
N ARG A 99 1.88 -8.77 2.86
CA ARG A 99 2.27 -9.93 3.67
C ARG A 99 3.46 -10.60 3.02
N TYR A 100 4.44 -10.98 3.83
CA TYR A 100 5.62 -11.70 3.38
C TYR A 100 6.19 -12.55 4.52
N PHE A 101 7.02 -13.52 4.19
CA PHE A 101 7.74 -14.34 5.16
C PHE A 101 9.24 -14.04 5.07
N VAL A 102 9.92 -13.98 6.21
CA VAL A 102 11.38 -13.84 6.23
C VAL A 102 12.01 -15.10 6.82
N ARG A 103 12.91 -15.72 6.05
CA ARG A 103 13.66 -16.89 6.51
C ARG A 103 14.69 -16.46 7.53
N ASN A 104 14.71 -17.16 8.65
CA ASN A 104 15.75 -16.99 9.64
C ASN A 104 17.02 -17.71 9.16
N ASN A 105 18.02 -16.96 8.68
CA ASN A 105 19.31 -17.51 8.31
C ASN A 105 20.22 -17.57 9.55
N ILE A 106 19.84 -18.36 10.55
CA ILE A 106 20.81 -18.76 11.59
C ILE A 106 21.73 -19.79 10.92
N LYS A 107 22.96 -19.38 10.62
CA LYS A 107 24.05 -20.33 10.37
C LYS A 107 24.60 -20.83 11.69
#